data_AF-A0A4P8L588-F1
#
_entry.id   AF-A0A4P8L588-F1
#
_cell.length_a   1.000
_cell.length_b   1.000
_cell.length_c   1.000
_cell.angle_alpha   90.00
_cell.angle_beta   90.00
_cell.angle_gamma   90.00
#
_symmetry.space_group_name_H-M   'P 1'
#
loop_
_entity.id
_entity.type
_entity.pdbx_description
1 polymer ?
#
loop_
_entity_poly.entity_id
_entity_poly.type
_entity_poly.pdbx_seq_one_letter_code
_entity_poly.pdbx_strand_id
1 'polypeptide(L)'
;MAVLTLDLLWKPIGEKLRFVLVADGDERFILMGSDLTLGARDMILAYSYRFKIEVSFKVLNHLIGAFFYRFWTTAWPRIGKATNSDLSTVDDDRRKRLIAETTNAVEAFVNFGCIATGILQILALSCHKRIWQRYTGWLRTVSSAIPSEEVVQSVVQQEYFQNFRAFSNDAIYTIIMSKNRGDQRDWMSLAD
;
A
#
# COMPACT_ATOMS: atom_id res chain seq x y z
N MET A 1 1.03 19.92 28.55
CA MET A 1 0.75 20.46 27.22
C MET A 1 0.24 21.91 27.25
N ALA A 2 1.05 22.85 26.81
CA ALA A 2 0.65 24.22 26.49
C ALA A 2 0.54 24.38 24.96
N VAL A 3 -0.48 25.11 24.50
CA VAL A 3 -0.76 25.28 23.07
C VAL A 3 -1.05 26.73 22.75
N LEU A 4 -0.44 27.26 21.70
CA LEU A 4 -0.68 28.60 21.18
C LEU A 4 -1.13 28.50 19.72
N THR A 5 -2.23 29.18 19.39
CA THR A 5 -2.77 29.24 18.02
C THR A 5 -2.63 30.64 17.46
N LEU A 6 -2.06 30.76 16.27
CA LEU A 6 -1.82 32.03 15.57
C LEU A 6 -2.21 31.89 14.11
N ASP A 7 -2.96 32.87 13.59
CA ASP A 7 -3.26 32.92 12.16
C ASP A 7 -2.32 33.96 11.51
N LEU A 8 -1.35 33.47 10.73
CA LEU A 8 -0.27 34.28 10.17
C LEU A 8 -0.24 34.20 8.65
N LEU A 9 0.19 35.29 7.99
CA LEU A 9 0.40 35.33 6.55
C LEU A 9 1.67 34.52 6.18
N TRP A 10 1.54 33.53 5.30
CA TRP A 10 2.66 32.74 4.81
C TRP A 10 3.13 33.24 3.44
N LYS A 11 4.24 34.00 3.43
CA LYS A 11 4.77 34.68 2.23
C LYS A 11 4.92 33.81 0.98
N PRO A 12 5.37 32.53 1.05
CA PRO A 12 5.47 31.68 -0.15
C PRO A 12 4.15 31.42 -0.88
N ILE A 13 3.02 31.38 -0.17
CA ILE A 13 1.70 31.12 -0.75
C ILE A 13 0.88 32.42 -0.85
N GLY A 14 1.23 33.45 -0.06
CA GLY A 14 0.51 34.72 -0.02
C GLY A 14 -0.82 34.64 0.74
N GLU A 15 -1.09 33.52 1.41
CA GLU A 15 -2.34 33.26 2.13
C GLU A 15 -2.11 33.16 3.64
N LYS A 16 -3.18 33.34 4.43
CA LYS A 16 -3.15 33.11 5.87
C LYS A 16 -3.22 31.62 6.16
N LEU A 17 -2.33 31.15 7.01
CA LEU A 17 -2.33 29.79 7.56
C LEU A 17 -2.48 29.86 9.07
N ARG A 18 -3.06 28.79 9.63
CA ARG A 18 -3.12 28.58 11.07
C ARG A 18 -1.88 27.85 11.54
N PHE A 19 -1.18 28.46 12.48
CA PHE A 19 -0.03 27.92 13.19
C PHE A 19 -0.45 27.48 14.58
N VAL A 20 -0.19 26.24 14.91
CA VAL A 20 -0.39 25.68 16.25
C VAL A 20 0.96 25.30 16.81
N LEU A 21 1.44 26.07 17.78
CA LEU A 21 2.67 25.82 18.50
C LEU A 21 2.34 24.98 19.72
N VAL A 22 2.94 23.80 19.81
CA VAL A 22 2.71 22.84 20.88
C VAL A 22 3.97 22.70 21.70
N ALA A 23 3.84 22.84 23.02
CA ALA A 23 4.87 22.54 23.99
C ALA A 23 4.36 21.46 24.95
N ASP A 24 4.99 20.28 24.92
CA ASP A 24 4.66 19.18 25.81
C ASP A 24 5.91 18.62 26.49
N GLY A 25 6.13 19.00 27.75
CA GLY A 25 7.40 18.76 28.43
C GLY A 25 8.54 19.48 27.71
N ASP A 26 9.58 18.72 27.34
CA ASP A 26 10.74 19.21 26.60
C ASP A 26 10.50 19.25 25.08
N GLU A 27 9.45 18.58 24.59
CA GLU A 27 9.13 18.50 23.17
C GLU A 27 8.39 19.75 22.70
N ARG A 28 8.85 20.31 21.58
CA ARG A 28 8.25 21.49 20.94
C ARG A 28 8.11 21.25 19.46
N PHE A 29 6.90 21.41 18.94
CA PHE A 29 6.64 21.28 17.50
C PHE A 29 5.60 22.27 17.03
N ILE A 30 5.60 22.52 15.72
CA ILE A 30 4.71 23.49 15.06
C ILE A 30 3.90 22.73 14.03
N LEU A 31 2.59 22.85 14.11
CA LEU A 31 1.67 22.37 13.08
C LEU A 31 1.18 23.57 12.28
N MET A 32 1.03 23.36 10.97
CA MET A 32 0.50 24.36 10.05
C MET A 32 -0.72 23.75 9.34
N GLY A 33 -1.78 24.54 9.19
CA GLY A 33 -3.00 24.13 8.50
C GLY A 33 -3.57 25.26 7.65
N SER A 34 -4.19 24.92 6.53
CA SER A 34 -4.92 25.85 5.68
C SER A 34 -6.30 26.21 6.25
N ASP A 35 -6.89 25.33 7.06
CA ASP A 35 -8.18 25.55 7.70
C ASP A 35 -8.04 26.44 8.95
N LEU A 36 -8.47 27.69 8.82
CA LEU A 36 -8.49 28.70 9.90
C LEU A 36 -9.69 28.53 10.86
N THR A 37 -10.51 27.50 10.71
CA THR A 37 -11.61 27.20 11.65
C THR A 37 -11.23 26.08 12.61
N LEU A 38 -10.26 25.25 12.23
CA LEU A 38 -9.88 24.06 12.98
C LEU A 38 -9.21 24.41 14.32
N GLY A 39 -9.74 23.87 15.41
CA GLY A 39 -9.20 24.10 16.75
C GLY A 39 -7.81 23.48 16.92
N ALA A 40 -7.02 24.02 17.85
CA ALA A 40 -5.67 23.54 18.12
C ALA A 40 -5.63 22.04 18.47
N ARG A 41 -6.60 21.59 19.27
CA ARG A 41 -6.74 20.17 19.67
C ARG A 41 -7.06 19.28 18.48
N ASP A 42 -7.93 19.72 17.57
CA ASP A 42 -8.32 18.95 16.39
C ASP A 42 -7.18 18.86 15.39
N MET A 43 -6.38 19.93 15.23
CA MET A 43 -5.14 19.88 14.45
C MET A 43 -4.12 18.89 15.01
N ILE A 44 -3.91 18.89 16.33
CA ILE A 44 -3.02 17.93 16.99
C ILE A 44 -3.55 16.50 16.80
N LEU A 45 -4.85 16.29 16.96
CA LEU A 45 -5.49 14.99 16.77
C LEU A 45 -5.38 14.50 15.31
N ALA A 46 -5.63 15.38 14.35
CA ALA A 46 -5.48 15.09 12.93
C ALA A 46 -4.03 14.71 12.59
N TYR A 47 -3.05 15.48 13.09
CA TYR A 47 -1.64 15.19 12.89
C TYR A 47 -1.21 13.88 13.56
N SER A 48 -1.76 13.56 14.74
CA SER A 48 -1.46 12.28 15.39
C SER A 48 -1.94 11.09 14.56
N TYR A 49 -2.96 11.21 13.70
CA TYR A 49 -3.29 10.13 12.76
C TYR A 49 -2.26 9.90 11.66
N ARG A 50 -1.25 10.77 11.48
CA ARG A 50 -0.20 10.61 10.46
C ARG A 50 0.57 9.28 10.61
N PHE A 51 0.75 8.77 11.83
CA PHE A 51 1.44 7.47 12.03
C PHE A 51 0.71 6.32 11.33
N LYS A 52 -0.61 6.45 11.05
CA LYS A 52 -1.36 5.43 10.32
C LYS A 52 -0.77 5.16 8.94
N ILE A 53 -0.17 6.15 8.29
CA ILE A 53 0.52 5.97 7.01
C ILE A 53 1.70 5.00 7.20
N GLU A 54 2.51 5.17 8.24
CA GLU A 54 3.65 4.30 8.55
C GLU A 54 3.20 2.86 8.84
N VAL A 55 2.10 2.71 9.59
CA VAL A 55 1.49 1.39 9.85
C VAL A 55 0.99 0.75 8.56
N SER A 56 0.28 1.48 7.71
CA SER A 56 -0.19 0.98 6.41
C SER A 56 0.97 0.59 5.49
N PHE A 57 2.05 1.37 5.45
CA PHE A 57 3.26 1.02 4.71
C PHE A 57 3.94 -0.24 5.26
N LYS A 58 3.94 -0.43 6.58
CA LYS A 58 4.45 -1.65 7.20
C LYS A 58 3.65 -2.88 6.73
N VAL A 59 2.32 -2.76 6.67
CA VAL A 59 1.45 -3.83 6.14
C VAL A 59 1.72 -4.09 4.66
N LEU A 60 1.77 -3.05 3.83
CA LEU A 60 2.07 -3.18 2.40
C LEU A 60 3.42 -3.84 2.14
N ASN A 61 4.45 -3.46 2.87
CA ASN A 61 5.80 -4.01 2.72
C ASN A 61 5.89 -5.44 3.24
N HIS A 62 5.52 -5.67 4.51
CA HIS A 62 5.87 -6.91 5.19
C HIS A 62 4.78 -7.98 5.12
N LEU A 63 3.50 -7.58 5.06
CA LEU A 63 2.39 -8.53 5.02
C LEU A 63 1.99 -8.89 3.60
N ILE A 64 1.86 -7.87 2.75
CA ILE A 64 1.43 -8.04 1.36
C ILE A 64 2.60 -8.26 0.42
N GLY A 65 3.76 -7.66 0.70
CA GLY A 65 4.91 -7.72 -0.21
C GLY A 65 4.73 -6.89 -1.48
N ALA A 66 3.94 -5.81 -1.41
CA ALA A 66 3.58 -4.97 -2.56
C ALA A 66 4.79 -4.31 -3.26
N PHE A 67 5.95 -4.29 -2.59
CA PHE A 67 7.20 -3.72 -3.10
C PHE A 67 8.31 -4.77 -3.30
N PHE A 68 8.01 -6.06 -3.13
CA PHE A 68 9.03 -7.12 -3.21
C PHE A 68 9.30 -7.56 -4.64
N TYR A 69 8.34 -7.39 -5.55
CA TYR A 69 8.53 -7.72 -6.95
C TYR A 69 9.00 -6.52 -7.76
N ARG A 70 9.98 -6.73 -8.64
CA ARG A 70 10.53 -5.72 -9.54
C ARG A 70 10.32 -6.19 -10.97
N PHE A 71 9.50 -5.49 -11.72
CA PHE A 71 9.40 -5.68 -13.17
C PHE A 71 10.63 -5.06 -13.82
N TRP A 72 11.22 -5.76 -14.78
CA TRP A 72 12.43 -5.34 -15.48
C TRP A 72 12.21 -5.33 -16.98
N THR A 73 12.86 -4.40 -17.66
CA THR A 73 12.93 -4.36 -19.12
C THR A 73 14.34 -4.04 -19.59
N THR A 74 14.76 -4.70 -20.66
CA THR A 74 16.05 -4.43 -21.34
C THR A 74 16.02 -3.13 -22.14
N ALA A 75 14.84 -2.55 -22.36
CA ALA A 75 14.67 -1.31 -23.11
C ALA A 75 15.18 -0.06 -22.36
N TRP A 76 15.38 -0.16 -21.04
CA TRP A 76 15.80 0.96 -20.19
C TRP A 76 17.15 1.53 -20.62
N PRO A 77 17.32 2.87 -20.69
CA PRO A 77 18.62 3.46 -21.00
C PRO A 77 19.66 3.06 -19.95
N ARG A 78 20.92 2.86 -20.37
CA ARG A 78 22.00 2.44 -19.46
C ARG A 78 22.30 3.56 -18.47
N ILE A 79 21.99 3.32 -17.19
CA ILE A 79 22.12 4.31 -16.11
C ILE A 79 23.58 4.45 -15.61
N GLY A 80 24.44 3.44 -15.81
CA GLY A 80 25.83 3.49 -15.35
C GLY A 80 25.93 3.73 -13.84
N LYS A 81 26.64 4.79 -13.41
CA LYS A 81 26.73 5.23 -12.00
C LYS A 81 25.73 6.34 -11.64
N ALA A 82 24.90 6.78 -12.58
CA ALA A 82 23.94 7.84 -12.32
C ALA A 82 22.77 7.34 -11.47
N THR A 83 22.11 8.23 -10.75
CA THR A 83 20.90 7.90 -9.97
C THR A 83 19.63 8.07 -10.81
N ASN A 84 19.71 8.88 -11.88
CA ASN A 84 18.58 9.23 -12.73
C ASN A 84 18.77 8.70 -14.14
N SER A 85 17.67 8.20 -14.72
CA SER A 85 17.62 7.72 -16.10
C SER A 85 17.12 8.85 -16.99
N ASP A 86 17.90 9.25 -18.00
CA ASP A 86 17.41 10.20 -18.98
C ASP A 86 16.57 9.48 -20.04
N LEU A 87 15.24 9.53 -19.84
CA LEU A 87 14.27 8.92 -20.76
C LEU A 87 14.15 9.67 -22.09
N SER A 88 14.64 10.91 -22.19
CA SER A 88 14.63 11.68 -23.44
C SER A 88 15.55 11.11 -24.51
N THR A 89 16.51 10.26 -24.11
CA THR A 89 17.45 9.58 -25.01
C THR A 89 16.87 8.35 -25.71
N VAL A 90 15.67 7.90 -25.31
CA VAL A 90 15.00 6.74 -25.91
C VAL A 90 14.15 7.21 -27.09
N ASP A 91 14.70 7.15 -28.30
CA ASP A 91 13.99 7.62 -29.50
C ASP A 91 13.08 6.53 -30.13
N ASP A 92 13.41 5.25 -29.95
CA ASP A 92 12.65 4.13 -30.50
C ASP A 92 11.28 3.94 -29.81
N ASP A 93 10.20 4.01 -30.60
CA ASP A 93 8.83 3.84 -30.13
C ASP A 93 8.58 2.48 -29.49
N ARG A 94 9.25 1.42 -29.98
CA ARG A 94 9.12 0.09 -29.37
C ARG A 94 9.70 0.07 -27.96
N ARG A 95 10.87 0.69 -27.75
CA ARG A 95 11.49 0.82 -26.43
C ARG A 95 10.67 1.67 -25.48
N LYS A 96 10.09 2.79 -25.95
CA LYS A 96 9.18 3.63 -25.15
C LYS A 96 7.98 2.81 -24.66
N ARG A 97 7.37 2.00 -25.52
CA ARG A 97 6.25 1.11 -25.14
C ARG A 97 6.65 0.11 -24.07
N LEU A 98 7.78 -0.60 -24.23
CA LEU A 98 8.25 -1.56 -23.23
C LEU A 98 8.55 -0.93 -21.87
N ILE A 99 9.09 0.28 -21.85
CA ILE A 99 9.30 1.05 -20.62
C ILE A 99 7.96 1.40 -19.97
N ALA A 100 7.01 1.91 -20.75
CA ALA A 100 5.67 2.26 -20.25
C ALA A 100 4.92 1.03 -19.70
N GLU A 101 4.98 -0.11 -20.39
CA GLU A 101 4.39 -1.38 -19.92
C GLU A 101 5.02 -1.85 -18.61
N THR A 102 6.34 -1.73 -18.48
CA THR A 102 7.04 -2.10 -17.25
C THR A 102 6.62 -1.18 -16.10
N THR A 103 6.58 0.13 -16.31
CA THR A 103 6.11 1.09 -15.31
C THR A 103 4.66 0.83 -14.92
N ASN A 104 3.78 0.61 -15.90
CA ASN A 104 2.38 0.26 -15.65
C ASN A 104 2.25 -1.02 -14.83
N ALA A 105 3.09 -2.03 -15.08
CA ALA A 105 3.09 -3.27 -14.31
C ALA A 105 3.54 -3.04 -12.86
N VAL A 106 4.57 -2.21 -12.63
CA VAL A 106 5.00 -1.79 -11.28
C VAL A 106 3.86 -1.08 -10.55
N GLU A 107 3.25 -0.07 -11.18
CA GLU A 107 2.16 0.71 -10.58
C GLU A 107 0.93 -0.16 -10.29
N ALA A 108 0.53 -1.00 -11.24
CA ALA A 108 -0.60 -1.92 -11.07
C ALA A 108 -0.35 -2.90 -9.92
N PHE A 109 0.86 -3.45 -9.80
CA PHE A 109 1.21 -4.38 -8.73
C PHE A 109 1.11 -3.73 -7.34
N VAL A 110 1.65 -2.52 -7.18
CA VAL A 110 1.53 -1.75 -5.92
C VAL A 110 0.06 -1.43 -5.63
N ASN A 111 -0.71 -1.01 -6.63
CA ASN A 111 -2.13 -0.72 -6.49
C ASN A 111 -2.94 -1.95 -6.07
N PHE A 112 -2.66 -3.13 -6.63
CA PHE A 112 -3.28 -4.38 -6.17
C PHE A 112 -2.93 -4.69 -4.72
N GLY A 113 -1.70 -4.40 -4.30
CA GLY A 113 -1.30 -4.51 -2.89
C GLY A 113 -2.11 -3.58 -1.97
N CYS A 114 -2.34 -2.33 -2.39
CA CYS A 114 -3.21 -1.38 -1.69
C CYS A 114 -4.65 -1.86 -1.59
N ILE A 115 -5.22 -2.35 -2.71
CA ILE A 115 -6.58 -2.89 -2.75
C ILE A 115 -6.71 -4.11 -1.82
N ALA A 116 -5.76 -5.05 -1.88
CA ALA A 116 -5.74 -6.22 -1.01
C ALA A 116 -5.70 -5.82 0.47
N THR A 117 -4.84 -4.86 0.83
CA THR A 117 -4.76 -4.31 2.19
C THR A 117 -6.11 -3.71 2.62
N GLY A 118 -6.74 -2.91 1.77
CA GLY A 118 -8.06 -2.33 2.03
C GLY A 118 -9.15 -3.38 2.23
N ILE A 119 -9.13 -4.47 1.44
CA ILE A 119 -10.06 -5.60 1.60
C ILE A 119 -9.86 -6.27 2.97
N LEU A 120 -8.61 -6.51 3.39
CA LEU A 120 -8.33 -7.07 4.72
C LEU A 120 -8.85 -6.17 5.84
N GLN A 121 -8.71 -4.85 5.70
CA GLN A 121 -9.22 -3.87 6.67
C GLN A 121 -10.75 -3.87 6.73
N ILE A 122 -11.43 -3.90 5.57
CA ILE A 122 -12.90 -3.98 5.52
C ILE A 122 -13.39 -5.27 6.18
N LEU A 123 -12.71 -6.39 5.92
CA LEU A 123 -13.02 -7.67 6.57
C LEU A 123 -12.78 -7.63 8.08
N ALA A 124 -11.67 -7.02 8.52
CA ALA A 124 -11.38 -6.83 9.95
C ALA A 124 -12.53 -6.09 10.64
N LEU A 125 -13.02 -4.99 10.04
CA LEU A 125 -14.11 -4.20 10.61
C LEU A 125 -15.46 -4.94 10.57
N SER A 126 -15.80 -5.48 9.39
CA SER A 126 -17.14 -6.01 9.12
C SER A 126 -17.36 -7.41 9.67
N CYS A 127 -16.29 -8.22 9.78
CA CYS A 127 -16.34 -9.64 10.12
C CYS A 127 -15.47 -10.01 11.34
N HIS A 128 -15.01 -9.06 12.16
CA HIS A 128 -14.13 -9.28 13.31
C HIS A 128 -14.51 -10.51 14.16
N LYS A 129 -15.78 -10.65 14.57
CA LYS A 129 -16.23 -11.77 15.42
C LYS A 129 -15.98 -13.14 14.78
N ARG A 130 -16.30 -13.27 13.49
CA ARG A 130 -16.15 -14.53 12.73
C ARG A 130 -14.67 -14.83 12.49
N ILE A 131 -13.86 -13.81 12.24
CA ILE A 131 -12.40 -13.95 12.09
C ILE A 131 -11.81 -14.48 13.40
N TRP A 132 -12.15 -13.89 14.55
CA TRP A 132 -11.66 -14.36 15.84
C TRP A 132 -12.08 -15.80 16.17
N GLN A 133 -13.30 -16.19 15.83
CA GLN A 133 -13.77 -17.57 16.01
C GLN A 133 -13.02 -18.59 15.15
N ARG A 134 -12.54 -18.18 13.97
CA ARG A 134 -11.84 -19.04 13.01
C ARG A 134 -10.33 -18.97 13.14
N TYR A 135 -9.81 -18.00 13.87
CA TYR A 135 -8.38 -17.85 14.07
C TYR A 135 -7.82 -19.01 14.89
N THR A 136 -6.89 -19.75 14.28
CA THR A 136 -6.24 -20.91 14.89
C THR A 136 -4.82 -20.63 15.37
N GLY A 137 -4.30 -19.43 15.10
CA GLY A 137 -2.98 -19.00 15.55
C GLY A 137 -2.93 -18.67 17.04
N TRP A 138 -1.73 -18.42 17.53
CA TRP A 138 -1.50 -18.03 18.93
C TRP A 138 -1.06 -16.58 19.03
N LEU A 139 -1.76 -15.80 19.87
CA LEU A 139 -1.37 -14.45 20.23
C LEU A 139 -1.05 -14.40 21.72
N ARG A 140 0.11 -13.84 22.07
CA ARG A 140 0.48 -13.61 23.48
C ARG A 140 -0.51 -12.70 24.20
N THR A 141 -0.98 -11.65 23.50
CA THR A 141 -1.94 -10.68 24.03
C THR A 141 -2.88 -10.21 22.92
N VAL A 142 -4.19 -10.24 23.18
CA VAL A 142 -5.20 -9.65 22.28
C VAL A 142 -5.42 -8.20 22.72
N SER A 143 -4.87 -7.25 21.97
CA SER A 143 -4.88 -5.83 22.33
C SER A 143 -6.12 -5.06 21.84
N SER A 144 -6.91 -5.64 20.93
CA SER A 144 -8.08 -5.00 20.32
C SER A 144 -9.14 -6.01 19.93
N ALA A 145 -10.42 -5.58 19.96
CA ALA A 145 -11.54 -6.36 19.46
C ALA A 145 -11.53 -6.46 17.92
N ILE A 146 -10.94 -5.49 17.23
CA ILE A 146 -10.76 -5.52 15.77
C ILE A 146 -9.43 -6.22 15.49
N PRO A 147 -9.42 -7.33 14.74
CA PRO A 147 -8.19 -8.07 14.42
C PRO A 147 -7.28 -7.23 13.51
N SER A 148 -5.97 -7.49 13.59
CA SER A 148 -5.01 -6.91 12.64
C SER A 148 -5.17 -7.54 11.25
N GLU A 149 -4.68 -6.84 10.23
CA GLU A 149 -4.66 -7.32 8.85
C GLU A 149 -3.95 -8.67 8.73
N GLU A 150 -2.93 -8.92 9.55
CA GLU A 150 -2.20 -10.19 9.61
C GLU A 150 -3.07 -11.35 10.10
N VAL A 151 -3.85 -11.13 11.17
CA VAL A 151 -4.80 -12.13 11.67
C VAL A 151 -5.88 -12.40 10.62
N VAL A 152 -6.40 -11.36 9.96
CA VAL A 152 -7.39 -11.52 8.88
C VAL A 152 -6.80 -12.32 7.72
N GLN A 153 -5.60 -11.97 7.26
CA GLN A 153 -4.93 -12.66 6.16
C GLN A 153 -4.72 -14.15 6.49
N SER A 154 -4.26 -14.46 7.71
CA SER A 154 -4.06 -15.84 8.16
C SER A 154 -5.35 -16.66 8.11
N VAL A 155 -6.47 -16.12 8.62
CA VAL A 155 -7.77 -16.79 8.56
C VAL A 155 -8.25 -16.96 7.12
N VAL A 156 -8.15 -15.92 6.29
CA VAL A 156 -8.57 -15.98 4.88
C VAL A 156 -7.76 -17.03 4.11
N GLN A 157 -6.44 -17.08 4.32
CA GLN A 157 -5.58 -18.09 3.71
C GLN A 157 -5.99 -19.49 4.16
N GLN A 158 -6.19 -19.71 5.46
CA GLN A 158 -6.61 -21.00 5.99
C GLN A 158 -7.95 -21.45 5.38
N GLU A 159 -8.95 -20.58 5.35
CA GLU A 159 -10.27 -20.86 4.78
C GLU A 159 -10.18 -21.14 3.27
N TYR A 160 -9.34 -20.40 2.54
CA TYR A 160 -9.08 -20.65 1.12
C TYR A 160 -8.48 -22.04 0.88
N PHE A 161 -7.45 -22.43 1.66
CA PHE A 161 -6.82 -23.73 1.53
C PHE A 161 -7.76 -24.88 1.91
N GLN A 162 -8.53 -24.73 2.99
CA GLN A 162 -9.49 -25.75 3.41
C GLN A 162 -10.62 -25.95 2.39
N ASN A 163 -11.07 -24.87 1.75
CA ASN A 163 -12.15 -24.90 0.77
C ASN A 163 -11.65 -24.87 -0.68
N PHE A 164 -10.37 -25.18 -0.94
CA PHE A 164 -9.75 -25.03 -2.26
C PHE A 164 -10.53 -25.70 -3.39
N ARG A 165 -11.12 -26.88 -3.12
CA ARG A 165 -11.95 -27.61 -4.10
C ARG A 165 -13.23 -26.87 -4.47
N ALA A 166 -13.81 -26.08 -3.56
CA ALA A 166 -14.99 -25.27 -3.88
C ALA A 166 -14.63 -24.10 -4.81
N PHE A 167 -13.37 -23.65 -4.79
CA PHE A 167 -12.85 -22.58 -5.64
C PHE A 167 -12.26 -23.08 -6.97
N SER A 168 -12.27 -24.39 -7.25
CA SER A 168 -11.68 -24.94 -8.48
C SER A 168 -12.40 -24.52 -9.77
N ASN A 169 -13.65 -24.06 -9.65
CA ASN A 169 -14.43 -23.54 -10.78
C ASN A 169 -14.48 -22.01 -10.80
N ASP A 170 -13.70 -21.34 -9.95
CA ASP A 170 -13.72 -19.89 -9.89
C ASP A 170 -13.01 -19.29 -11.12
N ALA A 171 -13.43 -18.09 -11.52
CA ALA A 171 -12.93 -17.42 -12.71
C ALA A 171 -11.41 -17.20 -12.62
N ILE A 172 -10.90 -16.87 -11.43
CA ILE A 172 -9.47 -16.66 -11.18
C ILE A 172 -8.68 -17.94 -11.42
N TYR A 173 -9.13 -19.08 -10.87
CA TYR A 173 -8.45 -20.36 -11.07
C TYR A 173 -8.47 -20.75 -12.55
N THR A 174 -9.59 -20.53 -13.23
CA THR A 174 -9.73 -20.80 -14.67
C THR A 174 -8.77 -19.94 -15.51
N ILE A 175 -8.60 -18.66 -15.17
CA ILE A 175 -7.65 -17.75 -15.83
C ILE A 175 -6.20 -18.17 -15.57
N ILE A 176 -5.86 -18.55 -14.33
CA ILE A 176 -4.51 -19.02 -14.00
C ILE A 176 -4.20 -20.30 -14.79
N MET A 177 -5.13 -21.26 -14.79
CA MET A 177 -4.96 -22.54 -15.50
C MET A 177 -4.90 -22.36 -17.02
N SER A 178 -5.67 -21.43 -17.58
CA SER A 178 -5.65 -21.16 -19.02
C SER A 178 -4.33 -20.54 -19.47
N LYS A 179 -3.76 -19.64 -18.68
CA LYS A 179 -2.43 -19.07 -18.93
C LYS A 179 -1.31 -20.11 -18.84
N ASN A 180 -1.35 -20.97 -17.82
CA ASN A 180 -0.37 -22.05 -17.66
C ASN A 180 -0.39 -23.03 -18.86
N ARG A 181 -1.57 -23.35 -19.39
CA ARG A 181 -1.72 -24.21 -20.58
C ARG A 181 -1.34 -23.53 -21.90
N GLY A 182 -1.36 -22.20 -21.97
CA GLY A 182 -0.90 -21.44 -23.13
C GLY A 182 0.62 -21.50 -23.24
N ASP A 183 1.30 -21.22 -22.12
CA ASP A 183 2.76 -21.22 -22.04
C ASP A 183 3.35 -22.60 -22.37
N GLN A 184 2.73 -23.67 -21.86
CA GLN A 184 3.18 -25.05 -22.11
C GLN A 184 3.08 -25.49 -23.59
N ARG A 185 2.17 -24.88 -24.37
CA ARG A 185 2.06 -25.15 -25.81
C ARG A 185 3.07 -24.36 -26.64
N ASP A 186 3.44 -23.15 -26.22
CA ASP A 186 4.51 -22.37 -26.85
C ASP A 186 5.90 -22.97 -26.58
N TRP A 187 6.15 -23.52 -25.39
CA TRP A 187 7.39 -24.25 -25.10
C TRP A 187 7.55 -25.53 -25.93
N MET A 188 6.45 -26.23 -26.22
CA MET A 188 6.46 -27.43 -27.06
C MET A 188 6.58 -27.11 -28.55
N SER A 189 6.13 -25.94 -29.03
CA SER A 189 6.26 -25.54 -30.44
C SER A 189 7.63 -24.96 -30.80
N LEU A 190 8.42 -24.53 -29.81
CA LEU A 190 9.80 -24.07 -29.96
C LEU A 190 10.85 -25.20 -29.85
N ALA A 191 10.41 -26.43 -29.58
CA ALA A 191 11.27 -27.60 -29.40
C ALA A 191 11.27 -28.57 -30.61
N ASP A 192 10.51 -28.25 -31.66
CA ASP A 192 10.51 -28.90 -32.99
C ASP A 192 11.21 -28.00 -34.03
#